data_AF-A0A5D2X811-F1
#
_entry.id   AF-A0A5D2X811-F1
#
_cell.length_a   1.000
_cell.length_b   1.000
_cell.length_c   1.000
_cell.angle_alpha   90.00
_cell.angle_beta   90.00
_cell.angle_gamma   90.00
#
_symmetry.space_group_name_H-M   'P 1'
#
loop_
_entity.id
_entity.type
_entity.pdbx_description
1 polymer ?
#
loop_
_entity_poly.entity_id
_entity_poly.type
_entity_poly.pdbx_seq_one_letter_code
_entity_poly.pdbx_strand_id
1 'polypeptide(L)'
;MFLMVTGFMNYGHQTILAARYIGQGFMITLSHANRLPVTIQYPYEKLITSERFCGRIHFEFDECIACEVCVRVCPINLPIVVLISEFVYFVVTALSIVQQFFYQFLSLQNYYFRNF
;
A
#
# COMPACT_ATOMS: atom_id res chain seq x y z
N MET A 1 58.66 29.81 -26.80
CA MET A 1 57.52 30.37 -27.56
C MET A 1 56.64 29.27 -28.18
N PHE A 2 57.21 28.27 -28.86
CA PHE A 2 56.46 27.22 -29.59
C PHE A 2 55.51 26.36 -28.71
N LEU A 3 55.92 25.99 -27.48
CA LEU A 3 55.09 25.21 -26.55
C LEU A 3 53.80 25.91 -26.09
N MET A 4 53.81 27.25 -26.03
CA MET A 4 52.64 28.02 -25.65
C MET A 4 51.60 28.05 -26.77
N VAL A 5 52.06 28.07 -28.02
CA VAL A 5 51.20 28.08 -29.21
C VAL A 5 50.48 26.74 -29.36
N THR A 6 51.16 25.62 -29.15
CA THR A 6 50.56 24.28 -29.24
C THR A 6 49.53 24.03 -28.13
N GLY A 7 49.77 24.52 -26.91
CA GLY A 7 48.81 24.46 -25.81
C GLY A 7 47.52 25.23 -26.10
N PHE A 8 47.64 26.44 -26.64
CA PHE A 8 46.48 27.25 -27.05
C PHE A 8 45.65 26.56 -28.15
N MET A 9 46.31 26.00 -29.16
CA MET A 9 45.63 25.27 -30.23
C MET A 9 44.88 24.03 -29.71
N ASN A 10 45.48 23.27 -28.78
CA ASN A 10 44.85 22.10 -28.19
C ASN A 10 43.61 22.48 -27.34
N TYR A 11 43.66 23.56 -26.56
CA TYR A 11 42.50 24.03 -25.80
C TYR A 11 41.36 24.50 -26.71
N GLY A 12 41.67 25.20 -27.79
CA GLY A 12 40.70 25.59 -28.82
C GLY A 12 40.00 24.38 -29.44
N HIS A 13 40.77 23.34 -29.78
CA HIS A 13 40.21 22.09 -30.32
C HIS A 13 39.24 21.42 -29.34
N GLN A 14 39.59 21.33 -28.06
CA GLN A 14 38.71 20.75 -27.02
C GLN A 14 37.42 21.58 -26.83
N THR A 15 37.53 22.91 -26.89
CA THR A 15 36.37 23.81 -26.74
C THR A 15 35.37 23.62 -27.89
N ILE A 16 35.86 23.44 -29.13
CA ILE A 16 35.02 23.18 -30.31
C ILE A 16 34.33 21.81 -30.20
N LEU A 17 35.05 20.78 -29.74
CA LEU A 17 34.46 19.46 -29.51
C LEU A 17 33.34 19.54 -28.47
N ALA A 18 33.60 20.19 -27.32
CA ALA A 18 32.60 20.38 -26.27
C ALA A 18 31.36 21.14 -26.80
N ALA A 19 31.56 22.23 -27.53
CA ALA A 19 30.46 22.99 -28.14
C ALA A 19 29.63 22.16 -29.12
N ARG A 20 30.27 21.28 -29.91
CA ARG A 20 29.57 20.38 -30.83
C ARG A 20 28.69 19.37 -30.09
N TYR A 21 29.18 18.75 -29.01
CA TYR A 21 28.39 17.81 -28.22
C TYR A 21 27.21 18.51 -27.52
N ILE A 22 27.43 19.71 -26.99
CA ILE A 22 26.37 20.54 -26.40
C ILE A 22 25.31 20.88 -27.45
N GLY A 23 25.74 21.31 -28.64
CA GLY A 23 24.84 21.61 -29.75
C GLY A 23 24.02 20.40 -30.22
N GLN A 24 24.63 19.21 -30.24
CA GLN A 24 23.93 17.95 -30.52
C GLN A 24 22.83 17.66 -29.48
N GLY A 25 23.12 17.88 -28.19
CA GLY A 25 22.13 17.73 -27.12
C GLY A 25 20.96 18.70 -27.26
N PHE A 26 21.24 19.98 -27.51
CA PHE A 26 20.20 21.00 -27.71
C PHE A 26 19.35 20.75 -28.96
N MET A 27 19.94 20.24 -30.04
CA MET A 27 19.18 19.89 -31.25
C MET A 27 18.14 18.79 -30.96
N ILE A 28 18.49 17.81 -30.13
CA ILE A 28 17.59 16.72 -29.73
C ILE A 28 16.46 17.25 -28.85
N THR A 29 16.74 18.12 -27.88
CA THR A 29 15.70 18.68 -27.00
C THR A 29 14.73 19.57 -27.78
N LEU A 30 15.22 20.40 -28.70
CA LEU A 30 14.39 21.19 -29.61
C LEU A 30 13.52 20.30 -30.51
N SER A 31 14.05 19.17 -30.99
CA SER A 31 13.27 18.21 -31.77
C SER A 31 12.13 17.55 -30.97
N HIS A 32 12.32 17.33 -29.66
CA HIS A 32 11.27 16.77 -28.78
C HIS A 32 10.21 17.81 -28.39
N ALA A 33 10.55 19.10 -28.35
CA ALA A 33 9.58 20.17 -28.08
C ALA A 33 8.49 20.30 -29.16
N ASN A 34 8.78 19.88 -30.40
CA ASN A 34 7.80 19.91 -31.50
C ASN A 34 6.92 18.63 -31.58
N ARG A 35 7.08 17.67 -30.66
CA ARG A 35 6.25 16.47 -30.62
C ARG A 35 5.03 16.70 -29.72
N LEU A 36 3.92 16.06 -30.06
CA LEU A 36 2.75 16.06 -29.20
C LEU A 36 3.07 15.34 -27.87
N PRO A 37 2.53 15.84 -26.73
CA PRO A 37 2.76 15.21 -25.43
C PRO A 37 2.14 13.81 -25.38
N VAL A 38 2.94 12.79 -25.07
CA VAL A 38 2.47 11.41 -24.85
C VAL A 38 2.09 11.23 -23.38
N THR A 39 1.05 11.95 -22.94
CA THR A 39 0.56 11.96 -21.57
C THR A 39 -0.95 11.75 -21.54
N ILE A 40 -1.47 11.03 -20.55
CA ILE A 40 -2.91 10.94 -20.27
C ILE A 40 -3.26 11.94 -19.17
N GLN A 41 -4.27 12.78 -19.39
CA GLN A 41 -4.66 13.81 -18.42
C GLN A 41 -5.57 13.24 -17.32
N TYR A 42 -4.99 12.78 -16.22
CA TYR A 42 -5.78 12.46 -15.02
C TYR A 42 -6.33 13.76 -14.38
N PRO A 43 -7.60 13.83 -13.92
CA PRO A 43 -8.62 12.78 -13.82
C PRO A 43 -9.59 12.70 -15.03
N TYR A 44 -9.41 13.54 -16.05
CA TYR A 44 -10.34 13.70 -17.16
C TYR A 44 -10.30 12.52 -18.14
N GLU A 45 -9.11 12.00 -18.39
CA GLU A 45 -8.85 10.85 -19.26
C GLU A 45 -8.41 9.65 -18.40
N LYS A 46 -9.12 8.53 -18.55
CA LYS A 46 -8.81 7.28 -17.85
C LYS A 46 -8.08 6.32 -18.75
N LEU A 47 -7.01 5.72 -18.24
CA LEU A 47 -6.32 4.61 -18.86
C LEU A 47 -7.18 3.34 -18.81
N ILE A 48 -7.21 2.60 -19.92
CA ILE A 48 -7.82 1.27 -19.97
C ILE A 48 -6.89 0.31 -19.23
N THR A 49 -7.36 -0.28 -18.14
CA THR A 49 -6.63 -1.28 -17.38
C THR A 49 -6.56 -2.60 -18.15
N SER A 50 -5.49 -3.37 -17.95
CA SER A 50 -5.40 -4.72 -18.50
C SER A 50 -6.40 -5.68 -17.83
N GLU A 51 -6.72 -6.77 -18.51
CA GLU A 51 -7.64 -7.81 -17.99
C GLU A 51 -7.16 -8.44 -16.68
N ARG A 52 -5.84 -8.47 -16.46
CA ARG A 52 -5.19 -9.02 -15.24
C ARG A 52 -4.67 -7.93 -14.30
N PHE A 53 -5.24 -6.73 -14.35
CA PHE A 53 -4.86 -5.65 -13.45
C PHE A 53 -5.30 -5.98 -12.01
N CYS A 54 -4.33 -6.07 -11.09
CA CYS A 54 -4.59 -6.26 -9.67
C CYS A 54 -5.07 -4.96 -9.03
N GLY A 55 -6.38 -4.70 -9.14
CA GLY A 55 -7.06 -3.58 -8.49
C GLY A 55 -7.43 -3.88 -7.04
N ARG A 56 -8.63 -3.44 -6.63
CA ARG A 56 -9.19 -3.77 -5.32
C ARG A 56 -9.72 -5.20 -5.35
N ILE A 57 -9.49 -5.93 -4.26
CA ILE A 57 -10.03 -7.28 -4.09
C ILE A 57 -11.54 -7.16 -3.84
N HIS A 58 -12.33 -7.83 -4.67
CA HIS A 58 -13.75 -8.04 -4.44
C HIS A 58 -13.92 -9.24 -3.50
N PHE A 59 -14.72 -9.08 -2.46
CA PHE A 59 -14.96 -10.12 -1.46
C PHE A 59 -16.44 -10.47 -1.40
N GLU A 60 -16.75 -11.73 -1.66
CA GLU A 60 -18.09 -12.30 -1.57
C GLU A 60 -18.20 -13.10 -0.28
N PHE A 61 -19.10 -12.69 0.61
CA PHE A 61 -19.20 -13.26 1.95
C PHE A 61 -19.79 -14.68 1.95
N ASP A 62 -20.70 -14.96 1.02
CA ASP A 62 -21.47 -16.21 0.99
C ASP A 62 -20.60 -17.42 0.58
N GLU A 63 -19.51 -17.20 -0.15
CA GLU A 63 -18.57 -18.24 -0.56
C GLU A 63 -17.47 -18.52 0.49
N CYS A 64 -17.30 -17.63 1.47
CA CYS A 64 -16.23 -17.74 2.44
C CYS A 64 -16.56 -18.78 3.53
N ILE A 65 -15.86 -19.92 3.49
CA ILE A 65 -15.97 -20.98 4.52
C ILE A 65 -15.06 -20.78 5.75
N ALA A 66 -14.45 -19.60 5.87
CA ALA A 66 -13.51 -19.25 6.95
C ALA A 66 -12.36 -20.26 7.14
N CYS A 67 -11.67 -20.60 6.05
CA CYS A 67 -10.53 -21.54 6.04
C CYS A 67 -9.16 -20.92 6.39
N GLU A 68 -9.10 -19.59 6.58
CA GLU A 68 -7.88 -18.82 6.93
C GLU A 68 -6.71 -18.90 5.93
N VAL A 69 -6.92 -19.45 4.73
CA VAL A 69 -5.89 -19.54 3.68
C VAL A 69 -5.42 -18.15 3.24
N CYS A 70 -6.35 -17.19 3.19
CA CYS A 70 -6.04 -15.80 2.85
C CYS A 70 -5.06 -15.15 3.83
N VAL A 71 -5.10 -15.51 5.12
CA VAL A 71 -4.15 -15.02 6.13
C VAL A 71 -2.80 -15.69 5.94
N ARG A 72 -2.79 -17.03 5.83
CA ARG A 72 -1.55 -17.83 5.73
C ARG A 72 -0.70 -17.51 4.50
N VAL A 73 -1.35 -17.20 3.36
CA VAL A 73 -0.66 -16.89 2.10
C VAL A 73 -0.26 -15.41 2.02
N CYS A 74 -0.92 -14.54 2.77
CA CYS A 74 -0.61 -13.12 2.75
C CYS A 74 0.78 -12.86 3.34
N PRO A 75 1.71 -12.21 2.62
CA PRO A 75 3.07 -11.98 3.12
C PRO A 75 3.11 -11.08 4.37
N ILE A 76 2.04 -10.33 4.62
CA ILE A 76 1.92 -9.38 5.73
C ILE A 76 0.80 -9.75 6.72
N ASN A 77 0.12 -10.89 6.55
CA ASN A 77 -1.03 -11.30 7.38
C ASN A 77 -2.10 -10.20 7.55
N LEU A 78 -2.48 -9.53 6.46
CA LEU A 78 -3.44 -8.42 6.50
C LEU A 78 -4.91 -8.82 6.74
N PRO A 79 -5.48 -9.86 6.07
CA PRO A 79 -6.90 -10.15 6.24
C PRO A 79 -7.17 -10.70 7.64
N ILE A 80 -8.20 -10.16 8.29
CA ILE A 80 -8.67 -10.62 9.59
C ILE A 80 -9.89 -11.50 9.35
N VAL A 81 -9.79 -12.78 9.68
CA VAL A 81 -10.89 -13.74 9.60
C VAL A 81 -11.42 -13.95 11.01
N VAL A 82 -12.71 -13.70 11.24
CA VAL A 82 -13.37 -13.92 12.53
C VAL A 82 -14.46 -14.95 12.35
N LEU A 83 -14.38 -16.05 13.10
CA LEU A 83 -15.44 -17.05 13.16
C LEU A 83 -16.56 -16.56 14.08
N ILE A 84 -17.77 -16.46 13.54
CA ILE A 84 -18.97 -16.04 14.28
C ILE A 84 -19.24 -16.98 15.48
N SER A 85 -18.84 -18.25 15.38
CA SER A 85 -18.95 -19.22 16.48
C SER A 85 -18.14 -18.82 17.71
N GLU A 86 -16.86 -18.43 17.57
CA GLU A 86 -16.03 -18.02 18.71
C GLU A 86 -16.58 -16.76 19.39
N PHE A 87 -17.07 -15.79 18.61
CA PHE A 87 -17.66 -14.57 19.16
C PHE A 87 -18.94 -14.86 19.95
N VAL A 88 -19.81 -15.75 19.45
CA VAL A 88 -21.04 -16.15 20.15
C VAL A 88 -20.71 -16.92 21.43
N TYR A 89 -19.76 -17.86 21.40
CA TYR A 89 -19.35 -18.58 22.62
C TYR A 89 -18.75 -17.63 23.66
N PHE A 90 -17.91 -16.67 23.26
CA PHE A 90 -17.34 -15.67 24.16
C PHE A 90 -18.41 -14.77 24.80
N VAL A 91 -19.35 -14.26 23.99
CA VAL A 91 -20.44 -13.39 24.51
C VAL A 91 -21.39 -14.18 25.41
N VAL A 92 -21.77 -15.41 25.05
CA VAL A 92 -22.66 -16.26 25.85
C VAL A 92 -21.99 -16.70 27.16
N THR A 93 -20.71 -17.08 27.14
CA THR A 93 -19.95 -17.42 28.35
C THR A 93 -19.74 -16.22 29.27
N ALA A 94 -19.42 -15.04 28.72
CA ALA A 94 -19.31 -13.81 29.51
C ALA A 94 -20.64 -13.46 30.20
N LEU A 95 -21.77 -13.52 29.49
CA LEU A 95 -23.09 -13.25 30.07
C LEU A 95 -23.48 -14.25 31.16
N SER A 96 -23.19 -15.55 30.96
CA SER A 96 -23.49 -16.58 31.96
C SER A 96 -22.59 -16.50 33.20
N ILE A 97 -21.32 -16.11 33.05
CA ILE A 97 -20.43 -15.84 34.19
C ILE A 97 -20.93 -14.65 35.01
N VAL A 98 -21.31 -13.54 34.34
CA VAL A 98 -21.84 -12.35 35.02
C VAL A 98 -23.13 -12.69 35.79
N GLN A 99 -24.01 -13.51 35.21
CA GLN A 99 -25.24 -13.94 35.86
C GLN A 99 -24.96 -14.85 37.07
N GLN A 100 -24.00 -15.79 36.96
CA GLN A 100 -23.60 -16.67 38.06
C GLN A 100 -23.03 -15.87 39.24
N PHE A 101 -22.17 -14.88 38.97
CA PHE A 101 -21.62 -13.98 39.98
C PHE A 101 -22.71 -13.16 40.67
N PHE A 102 -23.69 -12.65 39.91
CA PHE A 102 -24.81 -11.90 40.47
C PHE A 102 -25.67 -12.78 41.42
N TYR A 103 -25.98 -14.02 41.03
CA TYR A 103 -26.70 -14.97 41.89
C TYR A 103 -25.90 -15.33 43.15
N GLN A 104 -24.59 -15.48 43.04
CA GLN A 104 -23.73 -15.80 44.19
C GLN A 104 -23.56 -14.60 45.13
N PHE A 105 -23.55 -13.37 44.60
CA PHE A 105 -23.56 -12.16 45.41
C PHE A 105 -24.88 -11.99 46.17
N LEU A 106 -26.02 -12.21 45.50
CA LEU A 106 -27.34 -12.18 46.14
C LEU A 106 -27.53 -13.30 47.17
N SER A 107 -26.97 -14.49 46.94
CA SER A 107 -27.02 -15.58 47.92
C SER A 107 -26.17 -15.28 49.15
N LEU A 108 -24.99 -14.67 48.97
CA LEU A 108 -24.14 -14.19 50.07
C LEU A 108 -24.77 -13.04 50.85
N GLN A 109 -25.40 -12.06 50.18
CA GLN A 109 -26.17 -11.02 50.87
C GLN A 109 -27.34 -11.60 51.67
N ASN A 110 -28.11 -12.54 51.11
CA ASN A 110 -29.20 -13.21 51.82
C ASN A 110 -28.71 -14.09 52.99
N TYR A 111 -27.54 -14.73 52.86
CA TYR A 111 -26.91 -15.49 53.94
C TYR A 111 -26.40 -14.57 55.06
N TYR A 112 -25.84 -13.42 54.72
CA TYR A 112 -25.39 -12.42 55.70
C TYR A 112 -26.58 -11.76 56.43
N PHE A 113 -27.69 -11.49 55.73
CA PHE A 113 -28.89 -10.88 56.33
C PHE A 113 -29.76 -11.85 57.15
N ARG A 114 -29.63 -13.18 56.96
CA ARG A 114 -30.31 -14.20 57.80
C ARG A 114 -29.60 -14.52 59.11
N ASN A 115 -28.31 -14.20 59.22
CA ASN A 115 -27.47 -14.51 60.39
C ASN A 115 -27.20 -13.26 61.27
N PHE A 116 -27.94 -12.18 61.04
CA PHE A 116 -28.08 -11.02 61.93
C PHE A 116 -29.53 -10.98 62.41
#